data_AF-A0A8J2R4V1-F1
#
_entry.id   AF-A0A8J2R4V1-F1
#
_cell.length_a   1.000
_cell.length_b   1.000
_cell.length_c   1.000
_cell.angle_alpha   90.00
_cell.angle_beta   90.00
_cell.angle_gamma   90.00
#
_symmetry.space_group_name_H-M   'P 1'
#
loop_
_entity.id
_entity.type
_entity.pdbx_description
1 polymer ?
#
loop_
_entity_poly.entity_id
_entity_poly.type
_entity_poly.pdbx_seq_one_letter_code
_entity_poly.pdbx_strand_id
1 'polypeptide(L)'
;MRRAMDLIHYVVRDGLPGHDEQSHELQPFSDSQEQASQWEAGTALGALRGLSTQVRAARARGGADGGRRRALAATLRALVERTHDFTDSAYTSHEHRQRILALAERIAYELERLVAVAVSLEENKPVVVVERH
;
A
#
# COMPACT_ATOMS: atom_id res chain seq x y z
N MET A 1 16.68 1.46 18.17
CA MET A 1 18.03 1.54 17.56
C MET A 1 18.44 0.27 16.81
N ARG A 2 18.29 -0.94 17.36
CA ARG A 2 18.63 -2.20 16.66
C ARG A 2 17.96 -2.35 15.28
N ARG A 3 16.64 -2.09 15.21
CA ARG A 3 15.86 -2.06 13.96
C ARG A 3 16.38 -1.11 12.87
N ALA A 4 16.98 0.03 13.23
CA ALA A 4 17.53 0.96 12.24
C ALA A 4 18.86 0.46 11.66
N MET A 5 19.70 -0.16 12.50
CA MET A 5 20.92 -0.84 12.07
C MET A 5 20.62 -2.02 11.14
N ASP A 6 19.59 -2.82 11.45
CA ASP A 6 19.19 -3.97 10.63
C ASP A 6 18.69 -3.51 9.25
N LEU A 7 17.95 -2.39 9.17
CA LEU A 7 17.52 -1.79 7.91
C LEU A 7 18.70 -1.26 7.09
N ILE A 8 19.67 -0.61 7.72
CA ILE A 8 20.89 -0.15 7.04
C ILE A 8 21.66 -1.36 6.51
N HIS A 9 21.80 -2.42 7.32
CA HIS A 9 22.48 -3.64 6.90
C HIS A 9 21.78 -4.31 5.71
N TYR A 10 20.45 -4.37 5.73
CA TYR A 10 19.65 -4.93 4.64
C TYR A 10 19.80 -4.14 3.33
N VAL A 11 19.68 -2.81 3.39
CA VAL A 11 19.83 -1.93 2.21
C VAL A 11 21.25 -1.98 1.65
N VAL A 12 22.27 -2.08 2.51
CA VAL A 12 23.70 -2.13 2.09
C VAL A 12 24.09 -3.51 1.54
N ARG A 13 23.54 -4.60 2.09
CA ARG A 13 23.90 -5.97 1.71
C ARG A 13 23.14 -6.48 0.49
N ASP A 14 21.83 -6.23 0.45
CA ASP A 14 20.91 -6.87 -0.50
C ASP A 14 20.22 -5.86 -1.45
N GLY A 15 20.42 -4.55 -1.24
CA GLY A 15 19.77 -3.50 -2.01
C GLY A 15 18.28 -3.31 -1.66
N LEU A 16 17.68 -2.22 -2.15
CA LEU A 16 16.22 -2.05 -2.08
C LEU A 16 15.56 -3.04 -3.07
N PRO A 17 14.62 -3.91 -2.64
CA PRO A 17 13.99 -4.87 -3.54
C PRO A 17 13.17 -4.15 -4.62
N GLY A 18 13.75 -4.06 -5.82
CA GLY A 18 13.11 -3.46 -6.99
C GLY A 18 14.03 -2.75 -7.99
N HIS A 19 15.33 -2.62 -7.73
CA HIS A 19 16.29 -2.10 -8.72
C HIS A 19 17.35 -3.16 -9.09
N ASP A 20 16.98 -3.90 -10.12
CA ASP A 20 17.76 -4.56 -11.18
C ASP A 20 18.70 -5.74 -10.89
N GLU A 21 18.29 -6.84 -11.54
CA GLU A 21 19.01 -7.71 -12.46
C GLU A 21 20.41 -8.25 -12.09
N GLN A 22 20.40 -9.57 -11.86
CA GLN A 22 21.50 -10.53 -12.03
C GLN A 22 22.60 -10.66 -10.95
N SER A 23 22.73 -11.92 -10.53
CA SER A 23 23.90 -12.59 -9.94
C SER A 23 24.18 -12.41 -8.45
N HIS A 24 23.62 -13.31 -7.63
CA HIS A 24 24.48 -14.31 -6.99
C HIS A 24 23.64 -15.48 -6.46
N GLU A 25 23.93 -16.69 -6.95
CA GLU A 25 23.47 -17.94 -6.36
C GLU A 25 24.00 -18.02 -4.92
N LEU A 26 23.18 -17.67 -3.93
CA LEU A 26 23.39 -18.03 -2.54
C LEU A 26 22.04 -18.50 -1.98
N GLN A 27 22.11 -19.65 -1.33
CA GLN A 27 20.97 -20.43 -0.82
C GLN A 27 19.93 -19.58 -0.06
N PRO A 28 18.64 -19.94 -0.12
CA PRO A 28 17.59 -19.13 0.48
C PRO A 28 17.68 -19.20 2.01
N PHE A 29 18.25 -18.17 2.63
CA PHE A 29 18.11 -17.94 4.06
C PHE A 29 16.68 -17.45 4.30
N SER A 30 15.78 -18.38 4.62
CA SER A 30 14.34 -18.15 4.74
C SER A 30 13.98 -16.96 5.66
N ASP A 31 14.80 -16.70 6.69
CA ASP A 31 14.59 -15.59 7.63
C ASP A 31 14.75 -14.22 6.97
N SER A 32 15.63 -14.07 5.97
CA SER A 32 15.92 -12.78 5.35
C SER A 32 14.76 -12.28 4.49
N GLN A 33 14.04 -13.20 3.83
CA GLN A 33 12.90 -12.86 2.98
C GLN A 33 11.65 -12.49 3.79
N GLU A 34 11.39 -13.17 4.90
CA GLU A 34 10.32 -12.80 5.83
C GLU A 34 10.61 -11.46 6.51
N GLN A 35 11.85 -11.21 6.93
CA GLN A 35 12.25 -9.91 7.46
C GLN A 35 12.01 -8.81 6.43
N ALA A 36 12.50 -8.99 5.19
CA ALA A 36 12.32 -8.04 4.09
C ALA A 36 10.85 -7.69 3.85
N SER A 37 9.99 -8.71 3.82
CA SER A 37 8.54 -8.54 3.64
C SER A 37 7.93 -7.75 4.81
N GLN A 38 8.39 -7.99 6.03
CA GLN A 38 7.96 -7.25 7.22
C GLN A 38 8.41 -5.78 7.19
N TRP A 39 9.61 -5.49 6.69
CA TRP A 39 10.10 -4.13 6.50
C TRP A 39 9.32 -3.39 5.43
N GLU A 40 9.14 -4.02 4.28
CA GLU A 40 8.37 -3.45 3.17
C GLU A 40 6.94 -3.16 3.62
N ALA A 41 6.32 -4.07 4.37
CA ALA A 41 5.00 -3.90 4.96
C ALA A 41 4.91 -2.73 5.96
N GLY A 42 6.02 -2.11 6.38
CA GLY A 42 6.07 -0.88 7.17
C GLY A 42 6.18 0.41 6.34
N THR A 43 6.43 0.31 5.03
CA THR A 43 6.63 1.48 4.15
C THR A 43 5.34 1.93 3.46
N ALA A 44 5.34 3.15 2.91
CA ALA A 44 4.26 3.63 2.05
C ALA A 44 4.16 2.81 0.75
N LEU A 45 5.29 2.45 0.14
CA LEU A 45 5.33 1.61 -1.06
C LEU A 45 4.75 0.22 -0.81
N GLY A 46 5.12 -0.42 0.31
CA GLY A 46 4.58 -1.73 0.66
C GLY A 46 3.08 -1.69 0.96
N ALA A 47 2.58 -0.61 1.59
CA ALA A 47 1.14 -0.39 1.75
C ALA A 47 0.45 -0.29 0.38
N LEU A 48 1.02 0.45 -0.58
CA LEU A 48 0.50 0.61 -1.94
C LEU A 48 0.48 -0.73 -2.71
N ARG A 49 1.56 -1.51 -2.63
CA ARG A 49 1.66 -2.85 -3.23
C ARG A 49 0.64 -3.80 -2.60
N GLY A 50 0.54 -3.82 -1.28
CA GLY A 50 -0.43 -4.62 -0.54
C GLY A 50 -1.88 -4.29 -0.91
N LEU A 51 -2.20 -3.00 -1.00
CA LEU A 51 -3.52 -2.51 -1.43
C LEU A 51 -3.85 -2.97 -2.86
N SER A 52 -2.89 -2.81 -3.78
CA SER A 52 -3.04 -3.26 -5.17
C SER A 52 -3.30 -4.76 -5.28
N THR A 53 -2.59 -5.57 -4.50
CA THR A 53 -2.79 -7.02 -4.43
C THR A 53 -4.16 -7.38 -3.88
N GLN A 54 -4.62 -6.72 -2.81
CA GLN A 54 -5.95 -6.95 -2.24
C GLN A 54 -7.07 -6.60 -3.22
N VAL A 55 -6.95 -5.48 -3.95
CA VAL A 55 -7.93 -5.07 -4.99
C VAL A 55 -7.99 -6.11 -6.11
N ARG A 56 -6.84 -6.57 -6.61
CA ARG A 56 -6.79 -7.63 -7.65
C ARG A 56 -7.41 -8.93 -7.16
N ALA A 57 -7.11 -9.33 -5.92
CA ALA A 57 -7.63 -10.56 -5.34
C ALA A 57 -9.14 -10.47 -5.04
N ALA A 58 -9.66 -9.28 -4.71
CA ALA A 58 -11.10 -9.03 -4.64
C ALA A 58 -11.75 -9.18 -6.02
N ARG A 59 -11.18 -8.54 -7.05
CA ARG A 59 -11.67 -8.64 -8.43
C ARG A 59 -11.71 -10.09 -8.92
N ALA A 60 -10.64 -10.87 -8.71
CA ALA A 60 -10.57 -12.27 -9.13
C ALA A 60 -11.62 -13.17 -8.47
N ARG A 61 -12.12 -12.78 -7.29
CA ARG A 61 -13.13 -13.52 -6.51
C ARG A 61 -14.54 -12.97 -6.67
N GLY A 62 -14.78 -12.15 -7.70
CA GLY A 62 -16.11 -11.60 -8.02
C GLY A 62 -16.64 -10.56 -7.03
N GLY A 63 -15.78 -9.98 -6.19
CA GLY A 63 -16.20 -8.97 -5.21
C GLY A 63 -15.27 -8.91 -3.99
N ALA A 64 -15.61 -8.09 -3.01
CA ALA A 64 -14.93 -8.06 -1.72
C ALA A 64 -15.99 -8.30 -0.65
N ASP A 65 -15.95 -9.45 0.05
CA ASP A 65 -16.83 -9.66 1.21
C ASP A 65 -16.55 -8.63 2.33
N GLY A 66 -17.40 -8.61 3.35
CA GLY A 66 -17.26 -7.67 4.47
C GLY A 66 -15.88 -7.71 5.15
N GLY A 67 -15.21 -8.86 5.22
CA GLY A 67 -13.87 -8.99 5.77
C GLY A 67 -12.81 -8.33 4.88
N ARG A 68 -12.86 -8.62 3.58
CA ARG A 68 -11.97 -8.03 2.56
C ARG A 68 -12.14 -6.51 2.46
N ARG A 69 -13.37 -6.00 2.55
CA ARG A 69 -13.64 -4.55 2.57
C ARG A 69 -12.96 -3.87 3.76
N ARG A 70 -13.05 -4.46 4.96
CA ARG A 70 -12.36 -3.94 6.16
C ARG A 70 -10.84 -3.97 6.00
N ALA A 71 -10.29 -5.04 5.45
CA ALA A 71 -8.85 -5.17 5.19
C ALA A 71 -8.34 -4.11 4.20
N LEU A 72 -9.09 -3.89 3.11
CA LEU A 72 -8.81 -2.84 2.11
C LEU A 72 -8.81 -1.45 2.77
N ALA A 73 -9.85 -1.15 3.57
CA ALA A 73 -9.95 0.13 4.26
C ALA A 73 -8.82 0.33 5.30
N ALA A 74 -8.42 -0.72 6.02
CA ALA A 74 -7.29 -0.66 6.95
C ALA A 74 -5.97 -0.39 6.22
N THR A 75 -5.74 -1.08 5.10
CA THR A 75 -4.52 -0.91 4.28
C THR A 75 -4.45 0.49 3.68
N LEU A 76 -5.60 1.02 3.24
CA LEU A 76 -5.69 2.39 2.73
C LEU A 76 -5.35 3.44 3.80
N ARG A 77 -5.87 3.30 5.03
CA ARG A 77 -5.51 4.20 6.14
C ARG A 77 -4.01 4.17 6.42
N ALA A 78 -3.42 2.98 6.48
CA ALA A 78 -1.99 2.82 6.67
C ALA A 78 -1.17 3.44 5.53
N LEU A 79 -1.64 3.36 4.28
CA LEU A 79 -1.01 4.04 3.14
C LEU A 79 -1.02 5.55 3.33
N VAL A 80 -2.16 6.15 3.68
CA VAL A 80 -2.29 7.61 3.88
C VAL A 80 -1.38 8.08 5.01
N GLU A 81 -1.42 7.41 6.17
CA GLU A 81 -0.59 7.74 7.34
C GLU A 81 0.90 7.69 7.01
N ARG A 82 1.38 6.59 6.41
CA ARG A 82 2.79 6.44 6.05
C ARG A 82 3.23 7.40 4.95
N THR A 83 2.33 7.77 4.05
CA THR A 83 2.61 8.77 3.02
C THR A 83 2.74 10.16 3.64
N HIS A 84 1.93 10.47 4.65
CA HIS A 84 2.08 11.69 5.43
C HIS A 84 3.44 11.73 6.14
N ASP A 85 3.79 10.69 6.88
CA ASP A 85 5.08 10.60 7.59
C ASP A 85 6.29 10.70 6.64
N PHE A 86 6.21 10.04 5.49
CA PHE A 86 7.27 10.07 4.47
C PHE A 86 7.47 11.48 3.89
N THR A 87 6.37 12.19 3.62
CA THR A 87 6.39 13.54 3.03
C THR A 87 6.65 14.66 4.05
N ASP A 88 6.67 14.34 5.35
CA ASP A 88 7.10 15.25 6.42
C ASP A 88 8.62 15.35 6.56
N SER A 89 9.37 14.74 5.64
CA SER A 89 10.83 14.85 5.60
C SER A 89 11.29 16.24 5.13
N ALA A 90 12.39 16.72 5.71
CA ALA A 90 13.02 17.99 5.32
C ALA A 90 13.49 18.05 3.85
N TYR A 91 13.58 16.90 3.19
CA TYR A 91 14.00 16.77 1.79
C TYR A 91 12.82 16.79 0.80
N THR A 92 11.58 16.83 1.29
CA THR A 92 10.38 16.95 0.46
C THR A 92 9.96 18.41 0.40
N SER A 93 9.95 19.01 -0.80
CA SER A 93 9.46 20.38 -0.97
C SER A 93 7.98 20.47 -0.62
N HIS A 94 7.53 21.65 -0.17
CA HIS A 94 6.12 21.87 0.15
C HIS A 94 5.20 21.57 -1.04
N GLU A 95 5.62 21.97 -2.24
CA GLU A 95 4.90 21.71 -3.49
C GLU A 95 4.78 20.20 -3.80
N HIS A 96 5.87 19.43 -3.64
CA HIS A 96 5.83 17.98 -3.80
C HIS A 96 4.95 17.31 -2.74
N ARG A 97 5.05 17.75 -1.48
CA ARG A 97 4.19 17.25 -0.40
C ARG A 97 2.72 17.43 -0.72
N GLN A 98 2.30 18.64 -1.12
CA GLN A 98 0.90 18.91 -1.47
C GLN A 98 0.41 18.01 -2.61
N ARG A 99 1.22 17.81 -3.66
CA ARG A 99 0.88 16.90 -4.76
C ARG A 99 0.72 15.45 -4.30
N ILE A 100 1.65 14.96 -3.50
CA ILE A 100 1.62 13.57 -3.00
C ILE A 100 0.39 13.35 -2.10
N LEU A 101 0.10 14.28 -1.19
CA LEU A 101 -1.07 14.19 -0.32
C LEU A 101 -2.38 14.24 -1.10
N ALA A 102 -2.50 15.12 -2.10
CA ALA A 102 -3.67 15.17 -2.97
C ALA A 102 -3.91 13.85 -3.74
N LEU A 103 -2.83 13.18 -4.18
CA LEU A 103 -2.92 11.86 -4.80
C LEU A 103 -3.36 10.79 -3.79
N ALA A 104 -2.84 10.82 -2.56
CA ALA A 104 -3.23 9.89 -1.51
C ALA A 104 -4.72 10.02 -1.14
N GLU A 105 -5.21 11.25 -1.00
CA GLU A 105 -6.64 11.53 -0.78
C GLU A 105 -7.50 11.06 -1.95
N ARG A 106 -7.05 11.27 -3.19
CA ARG A 106 -7.76 10.80 -4.38
C ARG A 106 -7.84 9.27 -4.42
N ILE A 107 -6.75 8.57 -4.11
CA ILE A 107 -6.73 7.10 -4.01
C ILE A 107 -7.73 6.63 -2.95
N ALA A 108 -7.77 7.31 -1.80
CA ALA A 108 -8.69 6.97 -0.72
C ALA A 108 -10.15 7.10 -1.15
N TYR A 109 -10.49 8.24 -1.75
CA TYR A 109 -11.83 8.51 -2.27
C TYR A 109 -12.27 7.48 -3.32
N GLU A 110 -11.42 7.19 -4.32
CA GLU A 110 -11.74 6.23 -5.37
C GLU A 110 -11.98 4.82 -4.82
N LEU A 111 -11.19 4.39 -3.84
CA LEU A 111 -11.34 3.07 -3.22
C LEU A 111 -12.59 2.97 -2.35
N GLU A 112 -12.91 3.99 -1.56
CA GLU A 112 -14.16 4.04 -0.80
C GLU A 112 -15.38 3.97 -1.73
N ARG A 113 -15.33 4.69 -2.86
CA ARG A 113 -16.38 4.65 -3.88
C ARG A 113 -16.51 3.25 -4.51
N LEU A 114 -15.39 2.60 -4.82
CA LEU A 114 -15.35 1.23 -5.33
C LEU A 114 -15.95 0.22 -4.34
N VAL A 115 -15.64 0.36 -3.05
CA VAL A 115 -16.18 -0.47 -1.98
C VAL A 115 -17.69 -0.26 -1.85
N ALA A 116 -18.18 0.98 -1.91
CA ALA A 116 -19.61 1.28 -1.86
C ALA A 116 -20.40 0.67 -3.03
N VAL A 117 -19.83 0.72 -4.24
CA VAL A 117 -20.39 0.05 -5.43
C VAL A 117 -20.45 -1.47 -5.23
N ALA A 118 -19.37 -2.07 -4.70
CA ALA A 118 -19.33 -3.51 -4.43
C ALA A 118 -20.41 -3.95 -3.42
N VAL A 119 -20.64 -3.16 -2.36
CA VAL A 119 -21.71 -3.42 -1.38
C VAL A 119 -23.09 -3.33 -2.03
N SER A 120 -23.34 -2.30 -2.84
CA SER A 120 -24.64 -2.10 -3.49
C SER A 120 -24.99 -3.24 -4.46
N LEU A 121 -23.98 -3.77 -5.17
CA LEU A 121 -24.13 -4.94 -6.04
C LEU A 121 -24.45 -6.23 -5.25
N GLU A 122 -23.85 -6.43 -4.07
CA GLU A 122 -24.19 -7.55 -3.19
C GLU A 122 -25.61 -7.43 -2.61
N GLU A 123 -26.08 -6.21 -2.34
CA GLU A 123 -27.40 -5.93 -1.76
C GLU A 123 -28.52 -5.80 -2.82
N ASN A 124 -28.20 -5.92 -4.11
CA ASN A 124 -29.11 -5.67 -5.24
C ASN A 124 -29.84 -4.30 -5.13
N LYS A 125 -29.15 -3.30 -4.58
CA LYS A 125 -29.64 -1.93 -4.39
C LYS A 125 -29.06 -1.02 -5.47
N PRO A 126 -29.84 -0.12 -6.08
CA PRO A 126 -29.31 0.80 -7.08
C PRO A 126 -28.25 1.73 -6.46
N VAL A 127 -27.07 1.80 -7.08
CA VAL A 127 -26.01 2.74 -6.71
C VAL A 127 -26.48 4.15 -7.07
N VAL A 128 -26.80 4.96 -6.06
CA VAL A 128 -27.02 6.40 -6.25
C VAL A 128 -25.66 7.08 -6.24
N VAL A 129 -25.06 7.26 -7.42
CA VAL A 129 -23.87 8.09 -7.59
C VAL A 129 -24.32 9.55 -7.49
N VAL A 130 -24.07 10.18 -6.35
CA VAL A 130 -24.27 11.63 -6.21
C VAL A 130 -23.05 12.32 -6.83
N GLU A 131 -23.15 12.67 -8.11
CA GLU A 131 -22.21 13.61 -8.73
C GLU A 131 -22.33 14.95 -8.01
N ARG A 132 -21.23 15.41 -7.40
CA ARG A 132 -21.12 16.80 -6.95
C ARG A 132 -20.55 17.62 -8.11
N HIS A 133 -21.38 18.51 -8.63
CA HIS A 133 -20.98 19.61 -9.52
C HIS A 133 -20.06 20.60 -8.81
#